data_AF-A0AAV4S827-F1
#
_entry.id   AF-A0AAV4S827-F1
#
_cell.length_a   1.000
_cell.length_b   1.000
_cell.length_c   1.000
_cell.angle_alpha   90.00
_cell.angle_beta   90.00
_cell.angle_gamma   90.00
#
_symmetry.space_group_name_H-M   'P 1'
#
loop_
_entity.id
_entity.type
_entity.pdbx_description
1 polymer ?
#
loop_
_entity_poly.entity_id
_entity_poly.type
_entity_poly.pdbx_seq_one_letter_code
_entity_poly.pdbx_strand_id
1 'polypeptide(L)'
;MPPISLYETCLDRIIELIKVEHWSEEKDNPFSRLPSKIVELLVEVCGTSQKIRKFSYFRMLLSSGKLRQLKLCFPVIFIDTCMVLPQMLTEKGCMNITVLELDRNFKNHRKPE
;
A
#
# COMPACT_ATOMS: atom_id res chain seq x y z
N MET A 1 24.08 -16.67 3.63
CA MET A 1 22.85 -16.04 3.11
C MET A 1 23.15 -15.53 1.71
N PRO A 2 22.31 -15.77 0.71
CA PRO A 2 22.48 -15.14 -0.59
C PRO A 2 22.43 -13.61 -0.44
N PRO A 3 23.20 -12.85 -1.23
CA PRO A 3 23.13 -11.40 -1.20
C PRO A 3 21.72 -10.94 -1.59
N ILE A 4 21.15 -10.02 -0.82
CA ILE A 4 19.89 -9.36 -1.15
C ILE A 4 20.07 -8.66 -2.50
N SER A 5 19.11 -8.83 -3.40
CA SER A 5 19.15 -8.20 -4.70
C SER A 5 19.02 -6.67 -4.57
N LEU A 6 19.52 -5.94 -5.58
CA LEU A 6 19.31 -4.49 -5.65
C LEU A 6 17.80 -4.16 -5.65
N TYR A 7 16.99 -5.00 -6.29
CA TYR A 7 15.55 -4.85 -6.35
C TYR A 7 14.90 -4.90 -4.96
N GLU A 8 15.20 -5.94 -4.18
CA GLU A 8 14.71 -6.08 -2.80
C GLU A 8 15.20 -4.94 -1.92
N THR A 9 16.47 -4.55 -2.06
CA THR A 9 17.04 -3.40 -1.31
C THR A 9 16.29 -2.10 -1.62
N CYS A 10 15.97 -1.85 -2.90
CA CYS A 10 15.21 -0.66 -3.30
C CYS A 10 13.79 -0.69 -2.77
N LEU A 11 13.09 -1.83 -2.84
CA LEU A 11 11.75 -1.98 -2.28
C LEU A 11 11.74 -1.70 -0.78
N ASP A 12 12.66 -2.29 -0.03
CA ASP A 12 12.78 -2.07 1.41
C ASP A 12 13.00 -0.59 1.74
N ARG A 13 13.87 0.10 0.99
CA ARG A 13 14.12 1.53 1.16
C ARG A 13 12.88 2.38 0.85
N ILE A 14 12.14 2.06 -0.21
CA ILE A 14 10.90 2.76 -0.54
C ILE A 14 9.87 2.58 0.58
N ILE A 15 9.74 1.37 1.12
CA ILE A 15 8.82 1.08 2.23
C ILE A 15 9.17 1.92 3.46
N GLU A 16 10.46 2.06 3.80
CA GLU A 16 10.88 2.93 4.91
C GLU A 16 10.54 4.41 4.65
N LEU A 17 10.72 4.90 3.42
CA LEU A 17 10.35 6.27 3.05
C LEU A 17 8.83 6.52 3.10
N ILE A 18 8.03 5.51 2.74
CA ILE A 18 6.56 5.58 2.86
C ILE A 18 6.14 5.72 4.33
N LYS A 19 6.77 4.98 5.25
CA LYS A 19 6.45 5.02 6.68
C LYS A 19 6.69 6.39 7.33
N VAL A 20 7.65 7.14 6.82
CA VAL A 20 7.97 8.50 7.30
C VAL A 20 7.27 9.58 6.48
N GLU A 21 6.32 9.21 5.61
CA GLU A 21 5.56 10.13 4.76
C GLU A 21 6.45 11.08 3.96
N HIS A 22 7.59 10.57 3.47
CA HIS A 22 8.66 11.38 2.87
C HIS A 22 8.18 12.31 1.75
N TRP A 23 7.16 11.89 0.98
CA TRP A 23 6.62 12.64 -0.15
C TRP A 23 5.26 13.31 0.15
N SER A 24 4.89 13.49 1.41
CA SER A 24 3.59 14.09 1.79
C SER A 24 3.37 15.52 1.28
N GLU A 25 4.44 16.27 1.07
CA GLU A 25 4.40 17.65 0.55
C GLU A 25 4.70 17.74 -0.96
N GLU A 26 4.99 16.61 -1.61
CA GLU A 26 5.29 16.60 -3.03
C GLU A 26 4.05 16.91 -3.87
N LYS A 27 4.24 17.78 -4.86
CA LYS A 27 3.15 18.16 -5.78
C LYS A 27 2.74 17.00 -6.68
N ASP A 28 3.72 16.22 -7.15
CA ASP A 28 3.52 15.10 -8.04
C ASP A 28 3.63 13.78 -7.28
N ASN A 29 2.68 12.88 -7.52
CA ASN A 29 2.70 11.56 -6.89
C ASN A 29 3.85 10.72 -7.47
N PRO A 30 4.86 10.30 -6.67
CA PRO A 30 6.04 9.59 -7.18
C PRO A 30 5.70 8.19 -7.72
N PHE A 31 4.59 7.60 -7.28
CA PHE A 31 4.15 6.27 -7.71
C PHE A 31 3.38 6.28 -9.03
N SER A 32 2.97 7.47 -9.52
CA SER A 32 2.22 7.63 -10.78
C SER A 32 2.97 7.20 -12.03
N ARG A 33 4.30 7.05 -11.95
CA ARG A 33 5.15 6.59 -13.07
C ARG A 33 5.58 5.13 -12.94
N LEU A 34 5.28 4.49 -11.81
CA LEU A 34 5.63 3.10 -11.61
C LEU A 34 4.66 2.14 -12.34
N PRO A 35 5.12 0.93 -12.69
CA PRO A 35 4.24 -0.12 -13.16
C PRO A 35 3.22 -0.52 -12.08
N SER A 36 1.98 -0.83 -12.49
CA SER A 36 0.91 -1.27 -11.57
C SER A 36 1.32 -2.39 -10.63
N LYS A 37 2.04 -3.41 -11.14
CA LYS A 37 2.52 -4.53 -10.34
C LYS A 37 3.43 -4.10 -9.18
N ILE A 38 4.23 -3.05 -9.36
CA ILE A 38 5.12 -2.55 -8.31
C ILE A 38 4.31 -1.81 -7.24
N VAL A 39 3.33 -1.01 -7.65
CA VAL A 39 2.45 -0.30 -6.70
C VAL A 39 1.60 -1.29 -5.91
N GLU A 40 1.07 -2.33 -6.56
CA GLU A 40 0.32 -3.42 -5.92
C GLU A 40 1.18 -4.16 -4.90
N LEU A 41 2.42 -4.51 -5.26
CA LEU A 41 3.38 -5.12 -4.34
C LEU A 41 3.67 -4.22 -3.12
N LEU A 42 3.88 -2.92 -3.34
CA LEU A 42 4.10 -1.97 -2.24
C LEU A 42 2.87 -1.90 -1.32
N VAL A 43 1.66 -1.89 -1.85
CA VAL A 43 0.42 -1.91 -1.06
C VAL A 43 0.29 -3.20 -0.26
N GLU A 44 0.56 -4.36 -0.87
CA GLU A 44 0.48 -5.66 -0.19
C GLU A 44 1.49 -5.75 0.96
N VAL A 45 2.75 -5.39 0.70
CA VAL A 45 3.79 -5.40 1.73
C VAL A 45 3.47 -4.38 2.83
N CYS A 46 2.95 -3.21 2.49
CA CYS A 46 2.53 -2.24 3.48
C CYS A 46 1.32 -2.72 4.31
N GLY A 47 0.32 -3.31 3.65
CA GLY A 47 -0.94 -3.78 4.26
C GLY A 47 -0.78 -5.03 5.12
N THR A 48 0.24 -5.85 4.86
CA THR A 48 0.61 -7.02 5.66
C THR A 48 1.70 -6.73 6.68
N SER A 49 2.37 -5.57 6.62
CA SER A 49 3.38 -5.21 7.60
C SER A 49 2.74 -4.74 8.91
N GLN A 50 2.93 -5.49 9.99
CA GLN A 50 2.49 -5.12 11.35
C GLN A 50 3.08 -3.78 11.85
N LYS A 51 4.09 -3.26 11.14
CA LYS A 51 4.78 -2.00 11.42
C LYS A 51 4.07 -0.79 10.80
N ILE A 52 3.17 -0.99 9.83
CA ILE A 52 2.46 0.08 9.13
C ILE A 52 1.04 0.13 9.69
N ARG A 53 0.81 1.11 10.58
CA ARG A 53 -0.44 1.22 11.34
C ARG A 53 -1.36 2.36 10.91
N LYS A 54 -0.89 3.27 10.05
CA LYS A 54 -1.67 4.43 9.62
C LYS A 54 -2.14 4.24 8.18
N PHE A 55 -3.40 4.58 7.95
CA PHE A 55 -3.97 4.54 6.61
C PHE A 55 -3.38 5.63 5.70
N SER A 56 -2.88 6.73 6.28
CA SER A 56 -2.22 7.82 5.55
C SER A 56 -1.02 7.37 4.70
N TYR A 57 -0.32 6.32 5.11
CA TYR A 57 0.79 5.74 4.36
C TYR A 57 0.37 5.19 2.99
N PHE A 58 -0.87 4.72 2.88
CA PHE A 58 -1.40 4.21 1.63
C PHE A 58 -1.86 5.32 0.70
N ARG A 59 -2.00 6.57 1.19
CA ARG A 59 -2.64 7.65 0.42
C ARG A 59 -2.01 7.87 -0.95
N MET A 60 -0.68 7.97 -1.00
CA MET A 60 0.02 8.16 -2.27
C MET A 60 0.03 6.90 -3.14
N LEU A 61 0.02 5.70 -2.56
CA LEU A 61 -0.09 4.47 -3.34
C LEU A 61 -1.47 4.35 -3.99
N LEU A 62 -2.52 4.68 -3.23
CA LEU A 62 -3.92 4.69 -3.67
C LEU A 62 -4.15 5.76 -4.75
N SER A 63 -3.65 6.97 -4.54
CA SER A 63 -3.84 8.08 -5.49
C SER A 63 -2.91 8.03 -6.71
N SER A 64 -2.07 6.99 -6.83
CA SER A 64 -1.12 6.83 -7.95
C SER A 64 -1.80 6.64 -9.31
N GLY A 65 -3.08 6.25 -9.33
CA GLY A 65 -3.78 5.85 -10.56
C GLY A 65 -3.30 4.52 -11.13
N LYS A 66 -2.41 3.80 -10.44
CA LYS A 66 -1.82 2.54 -10.92
C LYS A 66 -2.44 1.29 -10.30
N LEU A 67 -3.12 1.43 -9.17
CA LEU A 67 -3.67 0.31 -8.44
C LEU A 67 -4.93 -0.22 -9.13
N ARG A 68 -4.97 -1.53 -9.41
CA ARG A 68 -6.17 -2.22 -9.89
C ARG A 68 -6.82 -3.07 -8.82
N GLN A 69 -6.01 -3.61 -7.91
CA GLN A 69 -6.47 -4.44 -6.80
C GLN A 69 -5.97 -3.88 -5.48
N LEU A 70 -6.87 -3.73 -4.51
CA LEU A 70 -6.55 -3.33 -3.15
C LEU A 70 -6.90 -4.45 -2.19
N LYS A 71 -5.87 -5.09 -1.63
CA LYS A 71 -6.00 -6.13 -0.60
C LYS A 71 -5.44 -5.59 0.71
N LEU A 72 -6.28 -5.47 1.73
CA LEU A 72 -5.91 -4.93 3.03
C LEU A 72 -6.26 -5.91 4.14
N CYS A 73 -5.35 -6.09 5.10
CA CYS A 73 -5.56 -6.96 6.25
C CYS A 73 -5.75 -6.14 7.55
N PHE A 74 -6.83 -6.43 8.27
CA PHE A 74 -7.39 -5.65 9.37
C PHE A 74 -7.22 -6.36 10.72
N PRO A 75 -6.08 -6.18 11.38
CA PRO A 75 -6.14 -6.01 12.83
C PRO A 75 -5.78 -4.60 13.29
N VAL A 76 -5.23 -3.77 12.40
CA VAL A 76 -4.46 -2.57 12.80
C VAL A 76 -5.13 -1.25 12.40
N ILE A 77 -5.99 -1.25 11.38
CA ILE A 77 -6.55 -0.02 10.80
C ILE A 77 -8.07 0.07 11.09
N PHE A 78 -8.47 -0.09 12.35
CA PHE A 78 -9.89 -0.28 12.69
C PHE A 78 -10.72 1.02 12.68
N ILE A 79 -10.08 2.19 12.76
CA ILE A 79 -10.78 3.49 12.87
C ILE A 79 -10.66 4.28 11.57
N ASP A 80 -9.47 4.36 10.96
CA ASP A 80 -9.28 5.15 9.74
C ASP A 80 -9.95 4.50 8.52
N THR A 81 -9.92 3.17 8.37
CA THR A 81 -10.38 2.55 7.12
C THR A 81 -11.88 2.70 6.90
N CYS A 82 -12.71 2.70 7.94
CA CYS A 82 -14.17 2.80 7.76
C CYS A 82 -14.64 4.21 7.36
N MET A 83 -13.91 5.25 7.75
CA MET A 83 -14.27 6.65 7.46
C MET A 83 -13.46 7.25 6.31
N VAL A 84 -12.19 6.87 6.18
CA VAL A 84 -11.24 7.45 5.23
C VAL A 84 -11.21 6.68 3.91
N LEU A 85 -11.32 5.35 3.91
CA LEU A 85 -11.30 4.56 2.67
C LEU A 85 -12.41 4.98 1.70
N PRO A 86 -13.68 5.18 2.12
CA PRO A 86 -14.73 5.61 1.19
C PRO A 86 -14.44 6.98 0.58
N GLN A 87 -13.96 7.95 1.37
CA GLN A 87 -13.59 9.27 0.87
C GLN A 87 -12.44 9.18 -0.13
N MET A 88 -11.44 8.35 0.15
CA MET A 88 -10.30 8.18 -0.74
C MET A 88 -10.61 7.40 -2.00
N LEU A 89 -11.51 6.42 -1.96
CA LEU A 89 -11.99 5.72 -3.16
C LEU A 89 -12.74 6.66 -4.12
N THR A 90 -13.25 7.79 -3.60
CA THR A 90 -13.84 8.86 -4.44
C THR A 90 -12.79 9.82 -5.01
N GLU A 91 -11.55 9.80 -4.53
CA GLU A 91 -10.46 10.58 -5.15
C GLU A 91 -10.15 10.02 -6.54
N LYS A 92 -9.89 10.91 -7.51
CA LYS A 92 -9.66 10.54 -8.93
C LYS A 92 -8.61 9.44 -9.13
N GLY A 93 -7.63 9.33 -8.24
CA GLY A 93 -6.55 8.34 -8.31
C GLY A 93 -6.98 6.90 -8.01
N CYS A 94 -8.13 6.69 -7.37
CA CYS A 94 -8.63 5.36 -6.99
C CYS A 94 -9.62 4.77 -8.00
N MET A 95 -9.97 5.49 -9.07
CA MET A 95 -10.98 5.06 -10.05
C MET A 95 -10.62 3.79 -10.82
N ASN A 96 -9.33 3.40 -10.81
CA ASN A 96 -8.87 2.20 -11.50
C ASN A 96 -8.96 0.93 -10.65
N ILE A 97 -9.36 1.04 -9.38
CA ILE A 97 -9.51 -0.11 -8.48
C ILE A 97 -10.78 -0.86 -8.87
N THR A 98 -10.61 -2.11 -9.32
CA THR A 98 -11.71 -3.00 -9.69
C THR A 98 -11.95 -4.10 -8.66
N VAL A 99 -10.97 -4.37 -7.79
CA VAL A 99 -11.05 -5.38 -6.74
C VAL A 99 -10.70 -4.74 -5.39
N LEU A 100 -11.60 -4.89 -4.42
CA LEU A 100 -11.42 -4.45 -3.04
C LEU A 100 -11.62 -5.64 -2.10
N GLU A 101 -10.55 -6.11 -1.48
CA GLU A 101 -10.56 -7.19 -0.51
C GLU A 101 -10.10 -6.68 0.86
N LEU A 102 -10.99 -6.80 1.85
CA LEU A 102 -10.76 -6.34 3.21
C LEU A 102 -10.84 -7.55 4.15
N ASP A 103 -9.69 -8.13 4.51
CA ASP A 103 -9.65 -9.32 5.36
C ASP A 103 -9.43 -8.93 6.83
N ARG A 104 -10.31 -9.38 7.73
CA ARG A 104 -10.19 -9.17 9.19
C ARG A 104 -9.25 -10.16 9.88
N ASN A 105 -8.72 -11.15 9.17
CA ASN A 105 -7.99 -12.27 9.75
C ASN A 105 -6.54 -12.34 9.24
N PHE A 106 -5.63 -11.67 9.93
CA PHE A 106 -4.18 -11.71 9.68
C PHE A 106 -3.55 -13.12 9.79
N LYS A 107 -4.28 -14.09 10.34
CA LYS A 107 -3.76 -15.44 10.60
C LYS A 107 -3.64 -16.33 9.36
N ASN A 108 -4.26 -15.98 8.22
CA ASN A 108 -4.38 -16.90 7.08
C ASN A 108 -3.43 -16.64 5.89
N HIS A 109 -2.68 -15.53 5.86
CA HIS A 109 -1.81 -15.22 4.71
C HIS A 109 -0.35 -15.66 4.85
N ARG A 110 0.00 -16.46 5.86
CA ARG A 110 1.28 -17.20 5.86
C ARG A 110 1.08 -18.61 5.31
N LYS A 111 1.16 -18.71 3.98
CA LYS A 111 1.78 -19.75 3.14
C LYS A 111 0.97 -19.98 1.84
N PRO A 112 1.68 -20.20 0.73
CA PRO A 112 1.79 -21.55 0.23
C PRO A 112 3.22 -22.07 0.29
N GLU A 113 3.32 -23.38 0.14
CA GLU A 113 4.43 -24.29 0.41
C GLU A 113 5.75 -24.00 -0.31
#